data_AF-A0A495IEY2-F1
#
_entry.id   AF-A0A495IEY2-F1
#
_cell.length_a   1.000
_cell.length_b   1.000
_cell.length_c   1.000
_cell.angle_alpha   90.00
_cell.angle_beta   90.00
_cell.angle_gamma   90.00
#
_symmetry.space_group_name_H-M   'P 1'
#
loop_
_entity.id
_entity.type
_entity.pdbx_description
1 polymer ?
#
loop_
_entity_poly.entity_id
_entity_poly.type
_entity_poly.pdbx_seq_one_letter_code
_entity_poly.pdbx_strand_id
1 'polypeptide(L)'
;MTRMVSTETSARAESRATTWGSDLPRAIKRLECALTTAFHASDDVEGLSYEHRVRMYDDILVAIADAASLAAREGHAAWAMQVIDAAAERPPQWAAGYAEAFWERLLESGLDAVLSTIAA
;
A
#
# COMPACT_ATOMS: atom_id res chain seq x y z
N MET A 1 -32.94 -3.68 35.37
CA MET A 1 -31.85 -2.73 35.05
C MET A 1 -31.05 -3.33 33.90
N THR A 2 -31.38 -2.98 32.66
CA THR A 2 -30.73 -3.52 31.45
C THR A 2 -29.85 -2.43 30.84
N ARG A 3 -28.56 -2.73 30.73
CA ARG A 3 -27.50 -1.88 30.19
C ARG A 3 -27.84 -1.37 28.78
N MET A 4 -28.02 -0.06 28.64
CA MET A 4 -27.77 0.64 27.37
C MET A 4 -26.25 0.75 27.22
N VAL A 5 -25.66 0.00 26.28
CA VAL A 5 -24.25 0.11 25.92
C VAL A 5 -24.16 0.38 24.42
N SER A 6 -23.87 1.64 24.12
CA SER A 6 -22.98 2.11 23.07
C SER A 6 -23.31 1.75 21.61
N THR A 7 -24.31 2.41 21.05
CA THR A 7 -24.44 2.60 19.59
C THR A 7 -23.56 3.73 19.05
N GLU A 8 -22.97 4.57 19.90
CA GLU A 8 -22.21 5.76 19.49
C GLU A 8 -20.84 5.45 18.86
N THR A 9 -20.19 4.35 19.25
CA THR A 9 -18.89 3.96 18.67
C THR A 9 -19.05 3.40 17.26
N SER A 10 -20.18 2.73 16.98
CA SER A 10 -20.49 2.13 15.67
C SER A 10 -20.70 3.20 14.60
N ALA A 11 -21.49 4.23 14.92
CA ALA A 11 -21.78 5.31 13.97
C ALA A 11 -20.54 6.17 13.66
N ARG A 12 -19.58 6.29 14.60
CA ARG A 12 -18.33 7.04 14.39
C ARG A 12 -17.32 6.27 13.53
N ALA A 13 -17.33 4.94 13.59
CA ALA A 13 -16.53 4.08 12.72
C ALA A 13 -17.12 4.03 11.29
N GLU A 14 -18.45 3.91 11.17
CA GLU A 14 -19.14 3.92 9.86
C GLU A 14 -19.07 5.29 9.18
N SER A 15 -19.24 6.39 9.93
CA SER A 15 -19.08 7.74 9.36
C SER A 15 -17.64 8.03 8.89
N ARG A 16 -16.63 7.37 9.47
CA ARG A 16 -15.25 7.44 8.98
C ARG A 16 -15.00 6.56 7.76
N ALA A 17 -15.83 5.55 7.49
CA ALA A 17 -15.67 4.69 6.31
C ALA A 17 -16.35 5.28 5.05
N THR A 18 -17.39 6.11 5.21
CA THR A 18 -18.22 6.58 4.09
C THR A 18 -17.66 7.79 3.30
N THR A 19 -16.62 8.46 3.77
CA THR A 19 -16.08 9.68 3.10
C THR A 19 -14.88 9.46 2.19
N TRP A 20 -14.32 8.25 2.13
CA TRP A 20 -13.11 7.95 1.37
C TRP A 20 -13.39 7.51 -0.08
N GLY A 21 -14.66 7.26 -0.41
CA GLY A 21 -15.05 6.60 -1.67
C GLY A 21 -15.11 7.48 -2.92
N SER A 22 -15.17 8.81 -2.80
CA SER A 22 -15.43 9.67 -3.96
C SER A 22 -14.24 10.53 -4.44
N ASP A 23 -13.30 10.94 -3.59
CA ASP A 23 -12.19 11.83 -4.02
C ASP A 23 -10.81 11.42 -3.48
N LEU A 24 -10.44 10.15 -3.62
CA LEU A 24 -9.03 9.77 -3.45
C LEU A 24 -8.18 10.42 -4.57
N PRO A 25 -7.11 11.18 -4.25
CA PRO A 25 -6.23 11.76 -5.25
C PRO A 25 -5.68 10.68 -6.18
N ARG A 26 -5.53 11.03 -7.46
CA ARG A 26 -5.09 10.08 -8.49
C ARG A 26 -3.76 9.42 -8.14
N ALA A 27 -2.82 10.16 -7.56
CA ALA A 27 -1.53 9.61 -7.13
C ALA A 27 -1.68 8.58 -6.00
N ILE A 28 -2.58 8.80 -5.05
CA ILE A 28 -2.87 7.83 -3.99
C ILE A 28 -3.53 6.57 -4.57
N LYS A 29 -4.50 6.72 -5.49
CA LYS A 29 -5.10 5.57 -6.19
C LYS A 29 -4.07 4.73 -6.94
N ARG A 30 -3.06 5.39 -7.53
CA ARG A 30 -1.95 4.71 -8.21
C ARG A 30 -1.10 3.92 -7.22
N LEU A 31 -0.78 4.51 -6.08
CA LEU A 31 -0.02 3.83 -5.03
C LEU A 31 -0.78 2.61 -4.49
N GLU A 32 -2.07 2.76 -4.18
CA GLU A 32 -2.94 1.65 -3.77
C GLU A 32 -2.99 0.53 -4.81
N CYS A 33 -3.13 0.90 -6.09
CA CYS A 33 -3.15 -0.06 -7.19
C CYS A 33 -1.81 -0.80 -7.34
N ALA A 34 -0.68 -0.10 -7.20
CA ALA A 34 0.65 -0.69 -7.24
C ALA A 34 0.88 -1.67 -6.08
N LEU A 35 0.48 -1.30 -4.86
CA LEU A 35 0.54 -2.17 -3.69
C LEU A 35 -0.41 -3.37 -3.79
N THR A 36 -1.60 -3.17 -4.36
CA THR A 36 -2.55 -4.28 -4.63
C THR A 36 -1.99 -5.24 -5.68
N THR A 37 -1.37 -4.71 -6.73
CA THR A 37 -0.68 -5.52 -7.76
C THR A 37 0.45 -6.30 -7.13
N ALA A 38 1.26 -5.66 -6.28
CA ALA A 38 2.33 -6.32 -5.54
C ALA A 38 1.78 -7.44 -4.66
N PHE A 39 0.72 -7.17 -3.90
CA PHE A 39 0.06 -8.13 -3.02
C PHE A 39 -0.38 -9.39 -3.76
N HIS A 40 -0.91 -9.24 -4.98
CA HIS A 40 -1.37 -10.36 -5.82
C HIS A 40 -0.31 -10.89 -6.80
N ALA A 41 0.91 -10.33 -6.81
CA ALA A 41 1.92 -10.69 -7.81
C ALA A 41 2.30 -12.17 -7.74
N SER A 42 2.18 -12.81 -6.57
CA SER A 42 2.48 -14.23 -6.42
C SER A 42 1.30 -15.17 -6.73
N ASP A 43 0.10 -14.64 -6.93
CA ASP A 43 -1.08 -15.48 -7.16
C ASP A 43 -1.04 -16.10 -8.57
N ASP A 44 -0.35 -15.44 -9.51
CA ASP A 44 -0.26 -15.83 -10.93
C ASP A 44 1.15 -16.30 -11.36
N VAL A 45 2.09 -16.54 -10.45
CA VAL A 45 3.48 -16.93 -10.81
C VAL A 45 3.67 -18.42 -11.12
N GLU A 46 2.62 -19.25 -11.02
CA GLU A 46 2.71 -20.63 -11.46
C GLU A 46 3.06 -20.71 -12.95
N GLY A 47 4.23 -21.29 -13.27
CA GLY A 47 4.73 -21.43 -14.63
C GLY A 47 5.66 -20.32 -15.11
N LEU A 48 5.90 -19.26 -14.32
CA LEU A 48 6.91 -18.25 -14.66
C LEU A 48 8.33 -18.73 -14.35
N SER A 49 9.26 -18.43 -15.27
CA SER A 49 10.69 -18.65 -15.05
C SER A 49 11.18 -17.78 -13.88
N TYR A 50 12.29 -18.19 -13.26
CA TYR A 50 12.92 -17.38 -12.21
C TYR A 50 13.23 -15.95 -12.69
N GLU A 51 13.77 -15.81 -13.90
CA GLU A 51 14.10 -14.52 -14.50
C GLU A 51 12.86 -13.63 -14.69
N HIS A 52 11.75 -14.19 -15.16
CA HIS A 52 10.50 -13.43 -15.29
C HIS A 52 9.95 -12.99 -13.93
N ARG A 53 10.07 -13.82 -12.89
CA ARG A 53 9.66 -13.45 -11.54
C ARG A 53 10.49 -12.29 -11.00
N VAL A 54 11.82 -12.34 -11.15
CA VAL A 54 12.71 -11.24 -10.75
C VAL A 54 12.34 -9.95 -11.47
N ARG A 55 12.16 -10.00 -12.79
CA ARG A 55 11.78 -8.82 -13.58
C ARG A 55 10.44 -8.23 -13.16
N MET A 56 9.44 -9.08 -12.96
CA MET A 56 8.12 -8.65 -12.48
C MET A 56 8.23 -7.93 -11.13
N TYR A 57 9.05 -8.46 -10.22
CA TYR A 57 9.30 -7.87 -8.92
C TYR A 57 10.03 -6.53 -9.00
N ASP A 58 11.03 -6.39 -9.89
CA ASP A 58 11.70 -5.11 -10.13
C ASP A 58 10.73 -4.06 -10.71
N ASP A 59 9.87 -4.45 -11.66
CA ASP A 59 8.87 -3.56 -12.26
C ASP A 59 7.86 -3.06 -11.21
N ILE A 60 7.44 -3.93 -10.28
CA ILE A 60 6.57 -3.58 -9.16
C ILE A 60 7.26 -2.60 -8.20
N LEU A 61 8.54 -2.83 -7.89
CA LEU A 61 9.32 -1.96 -7.01
C LEU A 61 9.40 -0.54 -7.56
N VAL A 62 9.72 -0.40 -8.84
CA VAL A 62 9.76 0.91 -9.51
C VAL A 62 8.37 1.56 -9.50
N ALA A 63 7.31 0.81 -9.80
CA ALA A 63 5.96 1.35 -9.84
C ALA A 63 5.49 1.92 -8.48
N ILE A 64 5.83 1.24 -7.38
CA ILE A 64 5.50 1.71 -6.02
C ILE A 64 6.28 3.00 -5.70
N ALA A 65 7.60 3.01 -5.94
CA ALA A 65 8.44 4.19 -5.68
C ALA A 65 8.00 5.42 -6.49
N ASP A 66 7.67 5.23 -7.77
CA ASP A 66 7.19 6.30 -8.65
C ASP A 66 5.83 6.85 -8.19
N ALA A 67 4.89 5.97 -7.83
CA ALA A 67 3.58 6.37 -7.34
C ALA A 67 3.68 7.12 -6.00
N ALA A 68 4.54 6.65 -5.10
CA ALA A 68 4.78 7.27 -3.80
C ALA A 68 5.45 8.64 -3.94
N SER A 69 6.46 8.77 -4.80
CA SER A 69 7.07 10.05 -5.16
C SER A 69 6.05 11.02 -5.74
N LEU A 70 5.22 10.56 -6.68
CA LEU A 70 4.18 11.40 -7.28
C LEU A 70 3.19 11.92 -6.23
N ALA A 71 2.73 11.04 -5.33
CA ALA A 71 1.84 11.42 -4.24
C ALA A 71 2.47 12.46 -3.33
N ALA A 72 3.76 12.32 -3.01
CA ALA A 72 4.50 13.30 -2.22
C ALA A 72 4.61 14.65 -2.95
N ARG A 73 4.94 14.66 -4.26
CA ARG A 73 5.02 15.89 -5.08
C ARG A 73 3.69 16.62 -5.20
N GLU A 74 2.58 15.89 -5.18
CA GLU A 74 1.22 16.44 -5.18
C GLU A 74 0.77 16.94 -3.79
N GLY A 75 1.63 16.86 -2.77
CA GLY A 75 1.32 17.33 -1.41
C GLY A 75 0.58 16.30 -0.55
N HIS A 76 0.57 15.03 -0.95
CA HIS A 76 -0.13 13.94 -0.27
C HIS A 76 0.82 12.98 0.47
N ALA A 77 2.02 13.42 0.85
CA ALA A 77 3.04 12.60 1.51
C ALA A 77 2.52 11.87 2.76
N ALA A 78 1.79 12.57 3.64
CA ALA A 78 1.22 11.97 4.85
C ALA A 78 0.23 10.83 4.55
N TRP A 79 -0.53 10.96 3.47
CA TRP A 79 -1.47 9.92 3.04
C TRP A 79 -0.75 8.75 2.39
N ALA A 80 0.26 9.02 1.55
CA ALA A 80 1.09 7.98 0.95
C ALA A 80 1.76 7.10 2.03
N MET A 81 2.30 7.72 3.09
CA MET A 81 2.86 6.98 4.23
C MET A 81 1.80 6.12 4.93
N GLN A 82 0.59 6.65 5.19
CA GLN A 82 -0.49 5.88 5.79
C GLN A 82 -0.91 4.67 4.94
N VAL A 83 -0.91 4.80 3.62
CA VAL A 83 -1.22 3.69 2.70
C VAL A 83 -0.12 2.62 2.76
N ILE A 84 1.15 3.03 2.82
CA ILE A 84 2.29 2.10 2.95
C ILE A 84 2.25 1.40 4.31
N ASP A 85 2.00 2.13 5.40
CA ASP A 85 1.86 1.57 6.74
C ASP A 85 0.71 0.55 6.79
N ALA A 86 -0.44 0.89 6.19
CA ALA A 86 -1.58 -0.03 6.12
C ALA A 86 -1.27 -1.31 5.32
N ALA A 87 -0.43 -1.22 4.29
CA ALA A 87 0.07 -2.38 3.56
C ALA A 87 1.04 -3.22 4.40
N ALA A 88 1.88 -2.58 5.23
CA ALA A 88 2.78 -3.25 6.16
C ALA A 88 2.03 -4.07 7.22
N GLU A 89 0.89 -3.56 7.72
CA GLU A 89 0.05 -4.25 8.71
C GLU A 89 -0.62 -5.52 8.17
N ARG A 90 -0.71 -5.67 6.85
CA ARG A 90 -1.40 -6.78 6.18
C ARG A 90 -0.53 -7.36 5.06
N PRO A 91 0.59 -8.00 5.41
CA PRO A 91 1.45 -8.61 4.41
C PRO A 91 0.72 -9.76 3.69
N PRO A 92 1.01 -9.98 2.41
CA PRO A 92 0.44 -11.10 1.68
C PRO A 92 0.96 -12.45 2.21
N GLN A 93 0.22 -13.53 1.96
CA GLN A 93 0.57 -14.86 2.49
C GLN A 93 1.94 -15.34 2.03
N TRP A 94 2.33 -15.00 0.79
CA TRP A 94 3.63 -15.34 0.22
C TRP A 94 4.79 -14.58 0.87
N ALA A 95 4.52 -13.47 1.57
CA ALA A 95 5.54 -12.76 2.32
C ALA A 95 5.99 -13.56 3.56
N ALA A 96 5.31 -14.64 3.96
CA ALA A 96 5.85 -15.56 4.96
C ALA A 96 6.92 -16.48 4.31
N GLY A 97 8.19 -16.07 4.28
CA GLY A 97 9.31 -16.88 3.76
C GLY A 97 10.40 -16.11 3.02
N TYR A 98 11.02 -16.69 1.99
CA TYR A 98 12.07 -16.03 1.17
C TYR A 98 11.62 -14.67 0.59
N ALA A 99 10.31 -14.48 0.39
CA ALA A 99 9.73 -13.26 -0.14
C ALA A 99 9.31 -12.24 0.95
N GLU A 100 9.55 -12.52 2.24
CA GLU A 100 9.37 -11.57 3.34
C GLU A 100 10.24 -10.32 3.13
N ALA A 101 11.54 -10.55 2.90
CA ALA A 101 12.50 -9.51 2.61
C ALA A 101 12.17 -8.72 1.33
N PHE A 102 11.39 -9.31 0.42
CA PHE A 102 10.95 -8.61 -0.78
C PHE A 102 9.77 -7.67 -0.49
N TRP A 103 8.77 -8.13 0.27
CA TRP A 103 7.65 -7.28 0.67
C TRP A 103 8.13 -6.07 1.48
N GLU A 104 9.00 -6.29 2.47
CA GLU A 104 9.59 -5.21 3.25
C GLU A 104 10.35 -4.21 2.38
N ARG A 105 11.20 -4.71 1.47
CA ARG A 105 11.98 -3.87 0.55
C ARG A 105 11.11 -3.04 -0.40
N LEU A 106 9.95 -3.56 -0.82
CA LEU A 106 8.98 -2.79 -1.61
C LEU A 106 8.42 -1.61 -0.81
N LEU A 107 8.04 -1.85 0.45
CA LEU A 107 7.49 -0.83 1.32
C LEU A 107 8.55 0.22 1.70
N GLU A 108 9.77 -0.21 2.02
CA GLU A 108 10.93 0.66 2.25
C GLU A 108 11.20 1.55 1.04
N SER A 109 11.21 0.98 -0.18
CA SER A 109 11.40 1.76 -1.41
C SER A 109 10.31 2.82 -1.60
N GLY A 110 9.06 2.52 -1.24
CA GLY A 110 7.97 3.49 -1.27
C GLY A 110 8.14 4.61 -0.24
N LEU A 111 8.53 4.26 1.00
CA LEU A 111 8.77 5.22 2.08
C LEU A 111 9.95 6.15 1.75
N ASP A 112 11.08 5.58 1.34
CA ASP A 112 12.27 6.35 0.94
C ASP A 112 11.98 7.32 -0.18
N ALA A 113 11.14 6.93 -1.14
CA ALA A 113 10.70 7.78 -2.24
C ALA A 113 9.86 8.97 -1.76
N VAL A 114 8.94 8.76 -0.80
CA VAL A 114 8.19 9.85 -0.16
C VAL A 114 9.12 10.79 0.58
N LEU A 115 10.00 10.25 1.44
CA LEU A 115 10.90 11.02 2.29
C LEU A 115 11.90 11.85 1.49
N SER A 116 12.50 11.24 0.45
CA SER A 116 13.43 11.92 -0.46
C SER A 116 12.74 13.05 -1.22
N THR A 117 11.46 12.87 -1.58
CA THR A 117 10.70 13.89 -2.30
C THR A 117 10.38 15.10 -1.44
N ILE A 118 10.01 14.92 -0.17
CA ILE A 118 9.68 16.05 0.72
C ILE A 118 10.91 16.77 1.27
N ALA A 119 12.08 16.14 1.20
CA ALA A 119 13.35 16.74 1.60
C ALA A 119 14.03 17.58 0.49
N ALA A 120 13.55 17.45 -0.76
CA ALA A 120 14.07 18.14 -1.94
C ALA A 120 13.41 19.51 -2.17
#